data_AF-A0A972TCV9-F1
#
_entry.id   AF-A0A972TCV9-F1
#
_cell.length_a   1.000
_cell.length_b   1.000
_cell.length_c   1.000
_cell.angle_alpha   90.00
_cell.angle_beta   90.00
_cell.angle_gamma   90.00
#
_symmetry.space_group_name_H-M   'P 1'
#
loop_
_entity.id
_entity.type
_entity.pdbx_description
1 polymer ?
#
loop_
_entity_poly.entity_id
_entity_poly.type
_entity_poly.pdbx_seq_one_letter_code
_entity_poly.pdbx_strand_id
1 'polypeptide(L)'
;MINDSRPLAETVGFELLGHALGKNVESALKAALQDSAVFENAYDSLTIFRQALAVSIRSIESHPRGRLFQKFLREGPYEDSGEIPVNLVDNRLSDADTAATITFIFSYMVNSFKGAVTELLAAKPCLNLMKKLQKEGRLPPNARLYVGDSVAIRKASGKGFLKGADQHILIKEKRPDGASTITVAGLTEVKSYIQSESRLREQLDRHSLRVKRGLQVSGINYSADKVNVGYGRDRGVVRIAVLPSDWKLSRSFRFEDSENGRLLHVDPGVTPRKEDEIKQIDNNEWRITLRWSKETLTEAAYEMTFWYMEKIGEVIYSKSVPKGWEEMTPAEAGRNAVKMMLYYAILRCRTLREEQRAIALYNSYCFGYALGMNFRNAEGRREMLWTEDLDEILTAGKTKHGCILR
;
A
#
# COMPACT_ATOMS: atom_id res chain seq x y z
N MET A 1 -21.99 -7.45 8.61
CA MET A 1 -20.89 -7.29 7.64
C MET A 1 -20.99 -5.88 7.08
N ILE A 2 -19.87 -5.18 6.87
CA ILE A 2 -19.88 -4.06 5.91
C ILE A 2 -20.18 -4.75 4.57
N ASN A 3 -21.44 -4.72 4.15
CA ASN A 3 -21.91 -5.53 3.04
C ASN A 3 -21.51 -4.95 1.69
N ASP A 4 -20.79 -3.82 1.65
CA ASP A 4 -20.31 -3.26 0.41
C ASP A 4 -19.03 -2.43 0.62
N SER A 5 -17.96 -2.86 -0.06
CA SER A 5 -16.65 -2.19 -0.10
C SER A 5 -16.65 -0.86 -0.90
N ARG A 6 -17.59 -0.70 -1.85
CA ARG A 6 -17.65 0.49 -2.72
C ARG A 6 -18.09 1.74 -1.94
N PRO A 7 -19.15 1.69 -1.11
CA PRO A 7 -19.54 2.84 -0.29
C PRO A 7 -18.41 3.38 0.58
N LEU A 8 -17.51 2.53 1.08
CA LEU A 8 -16.46 3.00 1.98
C LEU A 8 -15.39 3.83 1.24
N ALA A 9 -14.91 3.35 0.10
CA ALA A 9 -13.90 4.06 -0.68
C ALA A 9 -14.44 5.39 -1.24
N GLU A 10 -15.75 5.52 -1.43
CA GLU A 10 -16.40 6.74 -1.92
C GLU A 10 -16.43 7.89 -0.91
N THR A 11 -16.17 7.62 0.38
CA THR A 11 -16.19 8.63 1.45
C THR A 11 -14.92 9.45 1.57
N VAL A 12 -13.85 9.08 0.85
CA VAL A 12 -12.51 9.69 1.01
C VAL A 12 -11.95 10.23 -0.29
N GLY A 13 -11.07 11.20 -0.19
CA GLY A 13 -10.23 11.73 -1.25
C GLY A 13 -8.74 11.53 -0.97
N PHE A 14 -7.92 12.30 -1.67
CA PHE A 14 -6.47 12.20 -1.61
C PHE A 14 -5.88 12.62 -0.26
N GLU A 15 -6.63 13.36 0.55
CA GLU A 15 -6.26 13.76 1.91
C GLU A 15 -5.97 12.58 2.83
N LEU A 16 -6.54 11.39 2.55
CA LEU A 16 -6.25 10.15 3.27
C LEU A 16 -4.75 9.76 3.21
N LEU A 17 -4.02 10.21 2.19
CA LEU A 17 -2.59 9.94 2.04
C LEU A 17 -1.70 10.99 2.73
N GLY A 18 -2.29 11.98 3.40
CA GLY A 18 -1.62 13.19 3.84
C GLY A 18 -1.47 14.21 2.70
N HIS A 19 -1.43 15.49 3.06
CA HIS A 19 -1.55 16.61 2.09
C HIS A 19 -0.52 16.55 0.94
N ALA A 20 0.77 16.35 1.23
CA ALA A 20 1.81 16.38 0.21
C ALA A 20 1.76 15.18 -0.75
N LEU A 21 1.67 13.96 -0.20
CA LEU A 21 1.59 12.73 -0.99
C LEU A 21 0.26 12.64 -1.76
N GLY A 22 -0.85 13.00 -1.12
CA GLY A 22 -2.17 13.06 -1.76
C GLY A 22 -2.19 13.95 -2.99
N LYS A 23 -1.73 15.21 -2.86
CA LYS A 23 -1.61 16.14 -3.99
C LYS A 23 -0.73 15.61 -5.11
N ASN A 24 0.31 14.84 -4.77
CA ASN A 24 1.22 14.26 -5.73
C ASN A 24 0.60 13.10 -6.50
N VAL A 25 -0.13 12.21 -5.83
CA VAL A 25 -0.89 11.15 -6.48
C VAL A 25 -1.95 11.75 -7.39
N GLU A 26 -2.71 12.74 -6.92
CA GLU A 26 -3.70 13.45 -7.74
C GLU A 26 -3.05 14.05 -8.99
N SER A 27 -1.95 14.80 -8.83
CA SER A 27 -1.22 15.41 -9.95
C SER A 27 -0.67 14.36 -10.92
N ALA A 28 -0.15 13.24 -10.42
CA ALA A 28 0.36 12.16 -11.25
C ALA A 28 -0.74 11.52 -12.11
N LEU A 29 -1.91 11.26 -11.53
CA LEU A 29 -3.05 10.69 -12.24
C LEU A 29 -3.66 11.68 -13.23
N LYS A 30 -3.79 12.97 -12.88
CA LYS A 30 -4.24 14.01 -13.80
C LYS A 30 -3.32 14.13 -15.02
N ALA A 31 -2.01 14.15 -14.80
CA ALA A 31 -1.03 14.19 -15.89
C ALA A 31 -1.14 12.92 -16.76
N ALA A 32 -1.27 11.73 -16.15
CA ALA A 32 -1.44 10.49 -16.87
C ALA A 32 -2.70 10.48 -17.76
N LEU A 33 -3.82 10.97 -17.24
CA LEU A 33 -5.10 11.08 -17.97
C LEU A 33 -5.02 12.09 -19.12
N GLN A 34 -4.46 13.29 -18.88
CA GLN A 34 -4.26 14.32 -19.92
C GLN A 34 -3.45 13.76 -21.10
N ASP A 35 -2.52 12.87 -20.81
CA ASP A 35 -1.64 12.23 -21.77
C ASP A 35 -2.15 10.86 -22.25
N SER A 36 -3.45 10.62 -22.08
CA SER A 36 -4.15 9.46 -22.64
C SER A 36 -3.66 8.09 -22.14
N ALA A 37 -3.10 8.01 -20.93
CA ALA A 37 -2.96 6.74 -20.23
C ALA A 37 -4.34 6.10 -20.01
N VAL A 38 -4.40 4.78 -20.06
CA VAL A 38 -5.65 4.01 -19.97
C VAL A 38 -5.76 3.38 -18.58
N PHE A 39 -6.85 3.72 -17.90
CA PHE A 39 -7.26 3.11 -16.64
C PHE A 39 -8.55 2.30 -16.87
N GLU A 40 -8.79 1.29 -16.04
CA GLU A 40 -10.02 0.50 -16.15
C GLU A 40 -11.22 1.30 -15.65
N ASN A 41 -12.23 1.54 -16.51
CA ASN A 41 -13.52 2.12 -16.13
C ASN A 41 -13.45 3.42 -15.30
N ALA A 42 -12.44 4.27 -15.54
CA ALA A 42 -12.28 5.54 -14.83
C ALA A 42 -11.74 6.65 -15.74
N TYR A 43 -12.29 7.85 -15.57
CA TYR A 43 -12.02 9.01 -16.42
C TYR A 43 -11.49 10.23 -15.66
N ASP A 44 -11.48 10.18 -14.33
CA ASP A 44 -10.94 11.23 -13.47
C ASP A 44 -10.02 10.63 -12.39
N SER A 45 -9.13 11.47 -11.86
CA SER A 45 -8.10 11.04 -10.91
C SER A 45 -8.69 10.50 -9.61
N LEU A 46 -9.79 11.07 -9.12
CA LEU A 46 -10.40 10.67 -7.85
C LEU A 46 -11.06 9.30 -7.98
N THR A 47 -11.79 9.05 -9.06
CA THR A 47 -12.37 7.74 -9.35
C THR A 47 -11.29 6.66 -9.46
N ILE A 48 -10.16 6.93 -10.13
CA ILE A 48 -9.03 5.98 -10.19
C ILE A 48 -8.51 5.65 -8.79
N PHE A 49 -8.28 6.67 -7.97
CA PHE A 49 -7.80 6.49 -6.59
C PHE A 49 -8.78 5.64 -5.76
N ARG A 50 -10.07 5.97 -5.80
CA ARG A 50 -11.12 5.25 -5.08
C ARG A 50 -11.28 3.82 -5.55
N GLN A 51 -11.11 3.55 -6.84
CA GLN A 51 -11.13 2.18 -7.36
C GLN A 51 -9.95 1.35 -6.84
N ALA A 52 -8.74 1.90 -6.84
CA ALA A 52 -7.57 1.23 -6.28
C ALA A 52 -7.73 0.95 -4.77
N LEU A 53 -8.31 1.90 -4.05
CA LEU A 53 -8.67 1.75 -2.64
C LEU A 53 -9.71 0.64 -2.44
N ALA A 54 -10.79 0.63 -3.24
CA ALA A 54 -11.84 -0.37 -3.16
C ALA A 54 -11.33 -1.78 -3.48
N VAL A 55 -10.40 -1.93 -4.43
CA VAL A 55 -9.72 -3.21 -4.70
C VAL A 55 -8.95 -3.68 -3.47
N SER A 56 -8.21 -2.78 -2.82
CA SER A 56 -7.43 -3.09 -1.61
C SER A 56 -8.35 -3.52 -0.45
N ILE A 57 -9.47 -2.81 -0.25
CA ILE A 57 -10.49 -3.14 0.77
C ILE A 57 -11.11 -4.51 0.49
N ARG A 58 -11.59 -4.76 -0.74
CA ARG A 58 -12.15 -6.08 -1.11
C ARG A 58 -11.14 -7.21 -0.88
N SER A 59 -9.87 -6.97 -1.18
CA SER A 59 -8.80 -7.93 -0.96
C SER A 59 -8.58 -8.24 0.53
N ILE A 60 -8.77 -7.25 1.41
CA ILE A 60 -8.71 -7.43 2.88
C ILE A 60 -9.94 -8.19 3.37
N GLU A 61 -11.13 -7.82 2.92
CA GLU A 61 -12.41 -8.40 3.35
C GLU A 61 -12.58 -9.85 2.91
N SER A 62 -12.15 -10.18 1.69
CA SER A 62 -12.21 -11.54 1.15
C SER A 62 -11.13 -12.47 1.69
N HIS A 63 -10.10 -11.92 2.36
CA HIS A 63 -9.04 -12.74 2.95
C HIS A 63 -9.61 -13.56 4.13
N PRO A 64 -9.22 -14.84 4.33
CA PRO A 64 -9.73 -15.66 5.44
C PRO A 64 -9.57 -15.03 6.83
N ARG A 65 -8.49 -14.25 7.02
CA ARG A 65 -8.22 -13.50 8.26
C ARG A 65 -8.96 -12.16 8.40
N GLY A 66 -9.71 -11.72 7.39
CA GLY A 66 -10.53 -10.50 7.47
C GLY A 66 -11.60 -10.60 8.56
N ARG A 67 -12.25 -11.77 8.69
CA ARG A 67 -13.20 -12.04 9.79
C ARG A 67 -12.52 -12.05 11.16
N LEU A 68 -11.32 -12.63 11.24
CA LEU A 68 -10.53 -12.69 12.46
C LEU A 68 -10.16 -11.29 12.95
N PHE A 69 -9.79 -10.39 12.03
CA PHE A 69 -9.53 -8.99 12.34
C PHE A 69 -10.78 -8.25 12.86
N GLN A 70 -11.97 -8.51 12.31
CA GLN A 70 -13.21 -7.95 12.88
C GLN A 70 -13.48 -8.48 14.29
N LYS A 71 -13.22 -9.77 14.53
CA LYS A 71 -13.30 -10.37 15.86
C LYS A 71 -12.32 -9.68 16.82
N PHE A 72 -11.09 -9.43 16.40
CA PHE A 72 -10.07 -8.73 17.18
C PHE A 72 -10.53 -7.35 17.64
N LEU A 73 -11.17 -6.56 16.77
CA LEU A 73 -11.68 -5.24 17.16
C LEU A 73 -12.85 -5.30 18.13
N ARG A 74 -13.71 -6.32 18.01
CA ARG A 74 -14.90 -6.46 18.85
C ARG A 74 -14.60 -7.05 20.22
N GLU A 75 -13.81 -8.12 20.23
CA GLU A 75 -13.65 -9.00 21.38
C GLU A 75 -12.27 -8.87 22.02
N GLY A 76 -11.26 -8.50 21.24
CA GLY A 76 -9.90 -8.34 21.72
C GLY A 76 -9.21 -9.65 22.13
N PRO A 77 -7.88 -9.61 22.30
CA PRO A 77 -7.17 -10.64 23.06
C PRO A 77 -7.59 -10.57 24.54
N TYR A 78 -7.35 -11.65 25.30
CA TYR A 78 -7.52 -11.61 26.75
C TYR A 78 -6.54 -10.63 27.38
N GLU A 79 -7.05 -9.78 28.26
CA GLU A 79 -6.38 -8.62 28.85
C GLU A 79 -5.34 -8.96 29.93
N ASP A 80 -5.36 -10.19 30.45
CA ASP A 80 -4.46 -10.68 31.49
C ASP A 80 -3.47 -11.73 30.96
N SER A 81 -2.45 -12.00 31.76
CA SER A 81 -1.55 -13.14 31.63
C SER A 81 -2.25 -14.46 31.95
N GLY A 82 -1.76 -15.56 31.38
CA GLY A 82 -2.25 -16.91 31.68
C GLY A 82 -3.41 -17.38 30.79
N GLU A 83 -4.06 -18.46 31.21
CA GLU A 83 -5.15 -19.08 30.44
C GLU A 83 -6.40 -18.21 30.44
N ILE A 84 -7.14 -18.24 29.33
CA ILE A 84 -8.42 -17.54 29.24
C ILE A 84 -9.43 -18.29 30.13
N PRO A 85 -10.09 -17.62 31.09
CA PRO A 85 -11.11 -18.25 31.92
C PRO A 85 -12.21 -18.89 31.07
N VAL A 86 -12.72 -20.06 31.49
CA VAL A 86 -13.71 -20.85 30.71
C VAL A 86 -14.91 -20.03 30.26
N ASN A 87 -15.39 -19.09 31.10
CA ASN A 87 -16.52 -18.21 30.78
C ASN A 87 -16.21 -17.10 29.77
N LEU A 88 -14.93 -16.89 29.42
CA LEU A 88 -14.46 -15.88 28.48
C LEU A 88 -13.88 -16.47 27.18
N VAL A 89 -13.70 -17.79 27.09
CA VAL A 89 -13.08 -18.47 25.92
C VAL A 89 -13.78 -18.13 24.60
N ASP A 90 -15.11 -18.01 24.62
CA ASP A 90 -15.88 -17.68 23.42
C ASP A 90 -15.93 -16.18 23.08
N ASN A 91 -15.50 -15.31 24.01
CA ASN A 91 -15.61 -13.86 23.93
C ASN A 91 -14.24 -13.15 23.83
N ARG A 92 -13.16 -13.92 23.67
CA ARG A 92 -11.78 -13.43 23.53
C ARG A 92 -11.07 -14.18 22.42
N LEU A 93 -10.07 -13.54 21.84
CA LEU A 93 -9.18 -14.21 20.89
C LEU A 93 -8.14 -15.04 21.63
N SER A 94 -7.87 -16.22 21.09
CA SER A 94 -6.73 -17.03 21.49
C SER A 94 -5.40 -16.32 21.14
N ASP A 95 -4.29 -16.74 21.75
CA ASP A 95 -2.96 -16.20 21.42
C ASP A 95 -2.58 -16.46 19.95
N ALA A 96 -2.98 -17.62 19.42
CA ALA A 96 -2.75 -17.97 18.03
C ALA A 96 -3.53 -17.07 17.07
N ASP A 97 -4.80 -16.79 17.39
CA ASP A 97 -5.65 -15.89 16.60
C ASP A 97 -5.17 -14.44 16.68
N THR A 98 -4.72 -14.03 17.87
CA THR A 98 -4.12 -12.71 18.09
C THR A 98 -2.87 -12.54 17.23
N ALA A 99 -1.92 -13.48 17.31
CA ALA A 99 -0.71 -13.47 16.48
C ALA A 99 -1.00 -13.50 14.96
N ALA A 100 -2.01 -14.28 14.55
CA ALA A 100 -2.44 -14.35 13.16
C ALA A 100 -3.03 -13.02 12.67
N THR A 101 -3.78 -12.31 13.53
CA THR A 101 -4.34 -10.98 13.26
C THR A 101 -3.27 -9.92 13.16
N ILE A 102 -2.34 -9.85 14.13
CA ILE A 102 -1.19 -8.94 14.09
C ILE A 102 -0.39 -9.13 12.79
N THR A 103 -0.15 -10.39 12.42
CA THR A 103 0.54 -10.70 11.16
C THR A 103 -0.26 -10.25 9.94
N PHE A 104 -1.59 -10.40 9.96
CA PHE A 104 -2.46 -9.98 8.88
C PHE A 104 -2.44 -8.46 8.69
N ILE A 105 -2.58 -7.68 9.77
CA ILE A 105 -2.50 -6.22 9.72
C ILE A 105 -1.13 -5.80 9.17
N PHE A 106 -0.05 -6.24 9.83
CA PHE A 106 1.31 -5.82 9.53
C PHE A 106 1.80 -6.24 8.14
N SER A 107 1.47 -7.46 7.71
CA SER A 107 2.07 -8.06 6.51
C SER A 107 1.14 -8.08 5.30
N TYR A 108 -0.17 -7.93 5.49
CA TYR A 108 -1.13 -7.97 4.39
C TYR A 108 -1.84 -6.62 4.20
N MET A 109 -2.54 -6.11 5.22
CA MET A 109 -3.33 -4.88 5.08
C MET A 109 -2.46 -3.68 4.70
N VAL A 110 -1.38 -3.44 5.46
CA VAL A 110 -0.41 -2.37 5.17
C VAL A 110 0.16 -2.53 3.75
N ASN A 111 0.55 -3.75 3.35
CA ASN A 111 1.15 -3.97 2.03
C ASN A 111 0.15 -3.82 0.88
N SER A 112 -1.14 -4.11 1.11
CA SER A 112 -2.22 -3.93 0.14
C SER A 112 -2.35 -2.45 -0.24
N PHE A 113 -2.56 -1.58 0.76
CA PHE A 113 -2.67 -0.14 0.54
C PHE A 113 -1.37 0.46 0.00
N LYS A 114 -0.23 0.08 0.58
CA LYS A 114 1.08 0.57 0.13
C LYS A 114 1.35 0.24 -1.33
N GLY A 115 1.03 -0.98 -1.76
CA GLY A 115 1.15 -1.42 -3.15
C GLY A 115 0.31 -0.56 -4.09
N ALA A 116 -0.98 -0.39 -3.77
CA ALA A 116 -1.92 0.42 -4.55
C ALA A 116 -1.43 1.86 -4.73
N VAL A 117 -1.02 2.55 -3.65
CA VAL A 117 -0.51 3.93 -3.74
C VAL A 117 0.76 4.02 -4.60
N THR A 118 1.65 3.03 -4.50
CA THR A 118 2.89 3.00 -5.29
C THR A 118 2.59 2.82 -6.79
N GLU A 119 1.64 1.95 -7.14
CA GLU A 119 1.20 1.75 -8.54
C GLU A 119 0.61 3.04 -9.15
N LEU A 120 -0.16 3.80 -8.37
CA LEU A 120 -0.72 5.08 -8.82
C LEU A 120 0.36 6.14 -9.07
N LEU A 121 1.34 6.26 -8.16
CA LEU A 121 2.49 7.17 -8.34
C LEU A 121 3.33 6.81 -9.56
N ALA A 122 3.49 5.52 -9.85
CA ALA A 122 4.30 5.04 -10.97
C ALA A 122 3.75 5.46 -12.35
N ALA A 123 2.46 5.78 -12.46
CA ALA A 123 1.82 6.08 -13.75
C ALA A 123 2.50 7.25 -14.50
N LYS A 124 2.75 8.38 -13.81
CA LYS A 124 3.36 9.57 -14.43
C LYS A 124 4.80 9.32 -14.93
N PRO A 125 5.75 8.84 -14.12
CA PRO A 125 7.12 8.65 -14.60
C PRO A 125 7.22 7.54 -15.68
N CYS A 126 6.41 6.49 -15.62
CA CYS A 126 6.34 5.50 -16.70
C CYS A 126 5.83 6.10 -18.02
N LEU A 127 4.81 6.97 -17.95
CA LEU A 127 4.32 7.69 -19.10
C LEU A 127 5.38 8.66 -19.67
N ASN A 128 6.09 9.38 -18.81
CA ASN A 128 7.20 10.25 -19.22
C ASN A 128 8.29 9.45 -19.96
N LEU A 129 8.63 8.27 -19.45
CA LEU A 129 9.56 7.37 -20.14
C LEU A 129 8.99 6.90 -21.49
N MET A 130 7.73 6.49 -21.56
CA MET A 130 7.09 6.09 -22.82
C MET A 130 7.16 7.23 -23.86
N LYS A 131 6.82 8.45 -23.46
CA LYS A 131 6.89 9.65 -24.33
C LYS A 131 8.30 9.96 -24.79
N LYS A 132 9.29 9.82 -23.89
CA LYS A 132 10.70 9.95 -24.26
C LYS A 132 11.08 8.93 -25.34
N LEU A 133 10.69 7.66 -25.16
CA LEU A 133 10.95 6.61 -26.15
C LEU A 133 10.21 6.83 -27.47
N GLN A 134 9.03 7.46 -27.46
CA GLN A 134 8.33 7.89 -28.68
C GLN A 134 9.10 8.99 -29.41
N LYS A 135 9.58 10.00 -28.69
CA LYS A 135 10.40 11.09 -29.25
C LYS A 135 11.71 10.58 -29.85
N GLU A 136 12.29 9.54 -29.25
CA GLU A 136 13.49 8.85 -29.74
C GLU A 136 13.21 7.87 -30.92
N GLY A 137 11.95 7.74 -31.36
CA GLY A 137 11.56 6.80 -32.43
C GLY A 137 11.63 5.32 -32.04
N ARG A 138 11.84 5.00 -30.76
CA ARG A 138 11.88 3.62 -30.24
C ARG A 138 10.50 3.01 -30.03
N LEU A 139 9.50 3.86 -29.85
CA LEU A 139 8.08 3.50 -29.80
C LEU A 139 7.31 4.37 -30.80
N PRO A 140 6.21 3.86 -31.39
CA PRO A 140 5.42 4.64 -32.31
C PRO A 140 4.50 5.63 -31.55
N PRO A 141 4.04 6.71 -32.20
CA PRO A 141 3.17 7.71 -31.57
C PRO A 141 1.85 7.16 -31.02
N ASN A 142 1.35 6.04 -31.57
CA ASN A 142 0.12 5.39 -31.13
C ASN A 142 0.31 4.41 -29.95
N ALA A 143 1.55 4.22 -29.45
CA ALA A 143 1.77 3.47 -28.21
C ALA A 143 1.10 4.18 -27.03
N ARG A 144 0.45 3.42 -26.15
CA ARG A 144 -0.24 3.95 -24.96
C ARG A 144 0.11 3.15 -23.71
N LEU A 145 0.16 3.84 -22.58
CA LEU A 145 0.32 3.24 -21.26
C LEU A 145 -1.04 2.74 -20.75
N TYR A 146 -1.09 1.50 -20.29
CA TYR A 146 -2.23 0.85 -19.66
C TYR A 146 -1.85 0.52 -18.22
N VAL A 147 -2.62 1.00 -17.25
CA VAL A 147 -2.28 0.92 -15.82
C VAL A 147 -3.19 -0.07 -15.10
N GLY A 148 -2.61 -0.84 -14.17
CA GLY A 148 -3.31 -1.75 -13.28
C GLY A 148 -4.14 -2.80 -14.02
N ASP A 149 -5.40 -2.92 -13.61
CA ASP A 149 -6.32 -3.96 -14.07
C ASP A 149 -6.90 -3.70 -15.47
N SER A 150 -6.49 -2.62 -16.15
CA SER A 150 -6.87 -2.34 -17.55
C SER A 150 -6.39 -3.40 -18.55
N VAL A 151 -5.47 -4.28 -18.12
CA VAL A 151 -4.97 -5.43 -18.87
C VAL A 151 -5.03 -6.69 -18.00
N ALA A 152 -5.77 -7.68 -18.47
CA ALA A 152 -5.82 -9.01 -17.86
C ALA A 152 -5.19 -10.06 -18.79
N ILE A 153 -4.52 -11.06 -18.22
CA ILE A 153 -3.82 -12.12 -18.97
C ILE A 153 -4.62 -13.42 -18.90
N ARG A 154 -4.75 -14.12 -20.02
CA ARG A 154 -5.43 -15.43 -20.04
C ARG A 154 -4.71 -16.48 -19.17
N LYS A 155 -5.46 -17.25 -18.38
CA LYS A 155 -4.90 -18.40 -17.63
C LYS A 155 -4.33 -19.46 -18.57
N ALA A 156 -3.28 -20.16 -18.12
CA ALA A 156 -2.69 -21.27 -18.88
C ALA A 156 -3.64 -22.47 -18.99
N SER A 157 -4.38 -22.75 -17.92
CA SER A 157 -5.40 -23.78 -17.86
C SER A 157 -6.67 -23.23 -17.19
N GLY A 158 -7.82 -23.75 -17.61
CA GLY A 158 -9.14 -23.33 -17.12
C GLY A 158 -9.67 -22.02 -17.73
N LYS A 159 -10.86 -21.62 -17.26
CA LYS A 159 -11.51 -20.37 -17.69
C LYS A 159 -11.04 -19.19 -16.82
N GLY A 160 -10.95 -18.01 -17.43
CA GLY A 160 -10.71 -16.74 -16.75
C GLY A 160 -9.33 -16.12 -16.99
N PHE A 161 -9.12 -15.00 -16.31
CA PHE A 161 -7.94 -14.15 -16.44
C PHE A 161 -7.17 -14.04 -15.13
N LEU A 162 -5.91 -13.61 -15.24
CA LEU A 162 -4.99 -13.25 -14.17
C LEU A 162 -4.68 -11.74 -14.29
N LYS A 163 -4.31 -11.10 -13.17
CA LYS A 163 -3.69 -9.76 -13.23
C LYS A 163 -2.43 -9.84 -14.10
N GLY A 164 -2.25 -8.82 -14.95
CA GLY A 164 -1.06 -8.67 -15.77
C GLY A 164 0.16 -8.14 -15.00
N ALA A 165 1.10 -7.54 -15.73
CA ALA A 165 2.06 -6.63 -15.12
C ALA A 165 1.35 -5.40 -14.53
N ASP A 166 2.01 -4.67 -13.62
CA ASP A 166 1.39 -3.51 -12.99
C ASP A 166 1.06 -2.42 -14.01
N GLN A 167 1.86 -2.30 -15.08
CA GLN A 167 1.55 -1.46 -16.24
C GLN A 167 2.08 -2.08 -17.54
N HIS A 168 1.42 -1.77 -18.66
CA HIS A 168 1.80 -2.22 -20.01
C HIS A 168 1.89 -1.04 -20.97
N ILE A 169 2.86 -1.06 -21.88
CA ILE A 169 2.88 -0.18 -23.05
C ILE A 169 2.38 -1.01 -24.22
N LEU A 170 1.21 -0.67 -24.76
CA LEU A 170 0.55 -1.43 -25.83
C LEU A 170 0.40 -0.58 -27.08
N ILE A 171 0.55 -1.23 -28.23
CA ILE A 171 0.31 -0.66 -29.55
C ILE A 171 -0.84 -1.45 -30.17
N LYS A 172 -1.95 -0.76 -30.47
CA LYS A 172 -3.10 -1.35 -31.17
C LYS A 172 -2.94 -1.13 -32.66
N GLU A 173 -3.00 -2.19 -33.43
CA GLU A 173 -2.88 -2.17 -34.89
C GLU A 173 -4.16 -2.72 -35.50
N LYS A 174 -4.69 -2.02 -36.50
CA LYS A 174 -5.75 -2.54 -37.36
C LYS A 174 -5.11 -3.08 -38.62
N ARG A 175 -5.35 -4.34 -38.93
CA ARG A 175 -4.93 -4.97 -40.18
C ARG A 175 -5.87 -4.55 -41.32
N PRO A 176 -5.41 -4.64 -42.59
CA PRO A 176 -6.23 -4.32 -43.76
C PRO A 176 -7.51 -5.15 -43.88
N ASP A 177 -7.50 -6.38 -43.36
CA ASP A 177 -8.66 -7.28 -43.29
C ASP A 177 -9.66 -6.92 -42.18
N GLY A 178 -9.43 -5.82 -41.45
CA GLY A 178 -10.23 -5.38 -40.32
C GLY A 178 -9.90 -6.07 -38.98
N ALA A 179 -9.03 -7.07 -38.96
CA ALA A 179 -8.62 -7.74 -37.73
C ALA A 179 -7.73 -6.82 -36.88
N SER A 180 -8.01 -6.72 -35.58
CA SER A 180 -7.16 -6.00 -34.65
C SER A 180 -6.10 -6.92 -34.03
N THR A 181 -4.85 -6.46 -34.05
CA THR A 181 -3.76 -7.06 -33.26
C THR A 181 -3.27 -6.10 -32.21
N ILE A 182 -2.61 -6.66 -31.21
CA ILE A 182 -2.03 -5.89 -30.12
C ILE A 182 -0.58 -6.29 -29.90
N THR A 183 0.29 -5.29 -29.83
CA THR A 183 1.71 -5.48 -29.56
C THR A 183 2.01 -5.01 -28.15
N VAL A 184 2.58 -5.90 -27.33
CA VAL A 184 3.12 -5.58 -26.00
C VAL A 184 4.53 -5.06 -26.19
N ALA A 185 4.67 -3.74 -26.25
CA ALA A 185 5.95 -3.06 -26.47
C ALA A 185 6.73 -2.82 -25.17
N GLY A 186 6.04 -2.79 -24.03
CA GLY A 186 6.69 -2.63 -22.74
C GLY A 186 5.89 -3.17 -21.56
N LEU A 187 6.61 -3.51 -20.48
CA LEU A 187 6.08 -4.06 -19.24
C LEU A 187 6.72 -3.35 -18.05
N THR A 188 5.90 -3.04 -17.05
CA THR A 188 6.34 -2.39 -15.82
C THR A 188 6.05 -3.25 -14.62
N GLU A 189 7.05 -3.44 -13.76
CA GLU A 189 6.89 -4.00 -12.43
C GLU A 189 7.12 -2.91 -11.39
N VAL A 190 6.15 -2.68 -10.51
CA VAL A 190 6.19 -1.70 -9.45
C VAL A 190 6.39 -2.41 -8.12
N LYS A 191 7.34 -1.95 -7.31
CA LYS A 191 7.49 -2.41 -5.93
C LYS A 191 7.38 -1.26 -4.98
N SER A 192 6.66 -1.48 -3.88
CA SER A 192 6.57 -0.57 -2.74
C SER A 192 7.71 -0.74 -1.73
N TYR A 193 8.76 -1.47 -2.09
CA TYR A 193 9.95 -1.74 -1.30
C TYR A 193 11.14 -2.02 -2.21
N ILE A 194 12.35 -1.92 -1.65
CA ILE A 194 13.58 -2.23 -2.38
C ILE A 194 13.69 -3.74 -2.61
N GLN A 195 13.87 -4.12 -3.87
CA GLN A 195 14.00 -5.51 -4.30
C GLN A 195 15.27 -5.68 -5.14
N SER A 196 15.89 -6.87 -5.09
CA SER A 196 17.06 -7.16 -5.89
C SER A 196 16.75 -7.13 -7.39
N GLU A 197 17.73 -6.70 -8.18
CA GLU A 197 17.60 -6.58 -9.64
C GLU A 197 17.25 -7.92 -10.31
N SER A 198 17.86 -9.01 -9.84
CA SER A 198 17.61 -10.37 -10.32
C SER A 198 16.14 -10.77 -10.20
N ARG A 199 15.51 -10.51 -9.04
CA ARG A 199 14.10 -10.83 -8.82
C ARG A 199 13.16 -9.97 -9.63
N LEU A 200 13.51 -8.70 -9.85
CA LEU A 200 12.73 -7.80 -10.71
C LEU A 200 12.78 -8.26 -12.17
N ARG A 201 13.96 -8.63 -12.67
CA ARG A 201 14.13 -9.21 -14.01
C ARG A 201 13.31 -10.50 -14.17
N GLU A 202 13.40 -11.41 -13.20
CA GLU A 202 12.61 -12.66 -13.21
C GLU A 202 11.10 -12.40 -13.24
N GLN A 203 10.60 -11.38 -12.53
CA GLN A 203 9.19 -10.98 -12.58
C GLN A 203 8.79 -10.47 -13.97
N LEU A 204 9.61 -9.59 -14.56
CA LEU A 204 9.39 -9.05 -15.91
C LEU A 204 9.47 -10.14 -17.00
N ASP A 205 10.37 -11.11 -16.86
CA ASP A 205 10.44 -12.29 -17.73
C ASP A 205 9.15 -13.12 -17.65
N ARG A 206 8.68 -13.39 -16.43
CA ARG A 206 7.42 -14.09 -16.23
C ARG A 206 6.23 -13.35 -16.81
N HIS A 207 6.20 -12.02 -16.74
CA HIS A 207 5.14 -11.22 -17.41
C HIS A 207 5.24 -11.34 -18.93
N SER A 208 6.46 -11.20 -19.48
CA SER A 208 6.72 -11.32 -20.93
C SER A 208 6.31 -12.68 -21.50
N LEU A 209 6.48 -13.75 -20.74
CA LEU A 209 6.02 -15.08 -21.12
C LEU A 209 4.50 -15.24 -21.00
N ARG A 210 3.90 -14.66 -19.96
CA ARG A 210 2.46 -14.77 -19.69
C ARG A 210 1.62 -14.06 -20.74
N VAL A 211 2.03 -12.89 -21.21
CA VAL A 211 1.26 -12.12 -22.22
C VAL A 211 1.06 -12.86 -23.54
N LYS A 212 1.95 -13.81 -23.89
CA LYS A 212 1.83 -14.66 -25.09
C LYS A 212 0.59 -15.57 -25.09
N ARG A 213 -0.08 -15.72 -23.95
CA ARG A 213 -1.28 -16.58 -23.79
C ARG A 213 -2.57 -15.92 -24.28
N GLY A 214 -2.51 -14.64 -24.63
CA GLY A 214 -3.68 -13.81 -24.93
C GLY A 214 -3.95 -12.81 -23.82
N LEU A 215 -4.61 -11.72 -24.19
CA LEU A 215 -4.87 -10.55 -23.34
C LEU A 215 -6.34 -10.16 -23.41
N GLN A 216 -6.87 -9.62 -22.31
CA GLN A 216 -8.07 -8.81 -22.32
C GLN A 216 -7.66 -7.36 -22.03
N VAL A 217 -8.01 -6.45 -22.93
CA VAL A 217 -7.65 -5.03 -22.82
C VAL A 217 -8.89 -4.18 -22.99
N SER A 218 -9.28 -3.48 -21.92
CA SER A 218 -10.51 -2.67 -21.89
C SER A 218 -11.74 -3.47 -22.35
N GLY A 219 -11.89 -4.70 -21.86
CA GLY A 219 -12.99 -5.62 -22.21
C GLY A 219 -12.83 -6.36 -23.55
N ILE A 220 -11.89 -5.98 -24.42
CA ILE A 220 -11.66 -6.64 -25.72
C ILE A 220 -10.68 -7.81 -25.54
N ASN A 221 -11.08 -8.99 -25.99
CA ASN A 221 -10.26 -10.20 -25.93
C ASN A 221 -9.38 -10.36 -27.18
N TYR A 222 -8.08 -10.50 -26.97
CA TYR A 222 -7.06 -10.85 -27.96
C TYR A 222 -6.59 -12.27 -27.68
N SER A 223 -6.83 -13.17 -28.62
CA SER A 223 -6.29 -14.53 -28.60
C SER A 223 -4.77 -14.50 -28.80
N ALA A 224 -4.08 -15.60 -28.46
CA ALA A 224 -2.62 -15.68 -28.49
C ALA A 224 -2.02 -15.32 -29.87
N ASP A 225 -2.68 -15.73 -30.96
CA ASP A 225 -2.30 -15.42 -32.35
C ASP A 225 -2.45 -13.93 -32.72
N LYS A 226 -3.19 -13.16 -31.93
CA LYS A 226 -3.40 -11.71 -32.10
C LYS A 226 -2.50 -10.86 -31.19
N VAL A 227 -1.67 -11.49 -30.37
CA VAL A 227 -0.74 -10.80 -29.45
C VAL A 227 0.69 -10.93 -29.96
N ASN A 228 1.29 -9.80 -30.32
CA ASN A 228 2.71 -9.70 -30.59
C ASN A 228 3.44 -9.26 -29.30
N VAL A 229 4.65 -9.76 -29.09
CA VAL A 229 5.49 -9.38 -27.94
C VAL A 229 6.78 -8.77 -28.46
N GLY A 230 7.05 -7.54 -28.02
CA GLY A 230 8.17 -6.72 -28.46
C GLY A 230 7.87 -5.88 -29.69
N TYR A 231 8.64 -4.81 -29.88
CA TYR A 231 8.48 -3.85 -30.98
C TYR A 231 9.85 -3.50 -31.61
N GLY A 232 9.83 -3.02 -32.85
CA GLY A 232 11.03 -2.62 -33.59
C GLY A 232 11.78 -3.80 -34.23
N ARG A 233 12.98 -3.50 -34.78
CA ARG A 233 13.79 -4.47 -35.53
C ARG A 233 14.18 -5.68 -34.68
N ASP A 234 14.58 -5.45 -33.44
CA ASP A 234 15.05 -6.49 -32.53
C ASP A 234 13.91 -7.20 -31.79
N ARG A 235 12.64 -6.79 -32.04
CA ARG A 235 11.45 -7.24 -31.30
C ARG A 235 11.66 -7.20 -29.78
N GLY A 236 12.33 -6.15 -29.30
CA GLY A 236 12.62 -5.95 -27.89
C GLY A 236 11.38 -5.50 -27.11
N VAL A 237 11.25 -5.95 -25.87
CA VAL A 237 10.26 -5.43 -24.92
C VAL A 237 10.95 -4.42 -24.01
N VAL A 238 10.39 -3.23 -23.88
CA VAL A 238 10.83 -2.24 -22.89
C VAL A 238 10.46 -2.73 -21.50
N ARG A 239 11.46 -2.96 -20.66
CA ARG A 239 11.34 -3.51 -19.31
C ARG A 239 11.57 -2.39 -18.30
N ILE A 240 10.56 -2.11 -17.47
CA ILE A 240 10.59 -0.99 -16.54
C ILE A 240 10.43 -1.53 -15.12
N ALA A 241 11.37 -1.21 -14.25
CA ALA A 241 11.25 -1.45 -12.82
C ALA A 241 11.04 -0.12 -12.09
N VAL A 242 9.98 -0.02 -11.29
CA VAL A 242 9.69 1.17 -10.47
C VAL A 242 9.88 0.83 -9.00
N LEU A 243 10.74 1.60 -8.33
CA LEU A 243 11.09 1.44 -6.92
C LEU A 243 10.91 2.77 -6.19
N PRO A 244 10.57 2.77 -4.88
CA PRO A 244 10.63 3.98 -4.10
C PRO A 244 12.08 4.38 -3.82
N SER A 245 12.28 5.64 -3.44
CA SER A 245 13.55 6.10 -2.87
C SER A 245 13.83 5.44 -1.50
N ASP A 246 15.07 5.54 -1.06
CA ASP A 246 15.58 4.99 0.20
C ASP A 246 15.78 6.02 1.32
N TRP A 247 15.53 7.32 1.04
CA TRP A 247 15.56 8.38 2.05
C TRP A 247 14.56 8.09 3.17
N LYS A 248 14.81 8.70 4.33
CA LYS A 248 14.20 8.32 5.59
C LYS A 248 13.36 9.47 6.16
N LEU A 249 12.23 9.15 6.80
CA LEU A 249 11.35 10.18 7.39
C LEU A 249 12.07 10.98 8.49
N SER A 250 11.61 12.17 8.84
CA SER A 250 12.16 12.83 10.03
C SER A 250 11.78 12.04 11.29
N ARG A 251 12.70 11.94 12.25
CA ARG A 251 12.39 11.46 13.62
C ARG A 251 12.24 12.63 14.58
N SER A 252 12.35 13.86 14.08
CA SER A 252 12.13 15.07 14.86
C SER A 252 10.65 15.20 15.18
N PHE A 253 10.38 15.59 16.42
CA PHE A 253 9.05 15.82 16.92
C PHE A 253 9.08 16.94 17.97
N ARG A 254 7.90 17.48 18.28
CA ARG A 254 7.68 18.45 19.35
C ARG A 254 6.31 18.23 19.97
N PHE A 255 6.12 18.80 21.15
CA PHE A 255 4.81 18.93 21.74
C PHE A 255 4.33 20.37 21.63
N GLU A 256 3.05 20.54 21.30
CA GLU A 256 2.37 21.84 21.31
C GLU A 256 1.24 21.79 22.35
N ASP A 257 1.15 22.82 23.19
CA ASP A 257 0.06 22.93 24.16
C ASP A 257 -1.26 23.26 23.44
N SER A 258 -2.34 22.61 23.86
CA SER A 258 -3.70 22.82 23.38
C SER A 258 -4.69 22.88 24.55
N GLU A 259 -5.92 23.31 24.29
CA GLU A 259 -6.98 23.38 25.30
C GLU A 259 -7.25 22.02 25.99
N ASN A 260 -6.97 20.91 25.29
CA ASN A 260 -7.19 19.55 25.76
C ASN A 260 -5.91 18.82 26.20
N GLY A 261 -4.81 19.56 26.42
CA GLY A 261 -3.51 19.00 26.81
C GLY A 261 -2.44 19.15 25.72
N ARG A 262 -1.42 18.28 25.73
CA ARG A 262 -0.29 18.36 24.80
C ARG A 262 -0.54 17.54 23.53
N LEU A 263 -0.33 18.13 22.37
CA LEU A 263 -0.40 17.46 21.07
C LEU A 263 1.01 17.11 20.58
N LEU A 264 1.20 15.88 20.14
CA LEU A 264 2.45 15.42 19.54
C LEU A 264 2.47 15.79 18.05
N HIS A 265 3.46 16.58 17.64
CA HIS A 265 3.73 16.92 16.24
C HIS A 265 5.01 16.24 15.78
N VAL A 266 4.90 15.36 14.78
CA VAL A 266 6.06 14.75 14.10
C VAL A 266 6.31 15.50 12.80
N ASP A 267 7.57 15.83 12.53
CA ASP A 267 7.92 16.57 11.33
C ASP A 267 7.57 15.76 10.07
N PRO A 268 6.89 16.38 9.08
CA PRO A 268 6.43 15.65 7.91
C PRO A 268 7.60 15.20 7.03
N GLY A 269 7.39 14.12 6.26
CA GLY A 269 8.34 13.69 5.25
C GLY A 269 8.51 14.72 4.13
N VAL A 270 9.71 15.29 4.00
CA VAL A 270 10.07 16.19 2.89
C VAL A 270 10.92 15.43 1.87
N THR A 271 10.46 15.36 0.62
CA THR A 271 11.21 14.69 -0.45
C THR A 271 12.52 15.44 -0.74
N PRO A 272 13.70 14.79 -0.70
CA PRO A 272 14.97 15.44 -0.99
C PRO A 272 15.15 15.80 -2.47
N ARG A 273 14.32 15.23 -3.34
CA ARG A 273 14.33 15.45 -4.79
C ARG A 273 12.99 15.99 -5.25
N LYS A 274 13.03 16.89 -6.23
CA LYS A 274 11.82 17.44 -6.85
C LYS A 274 11.19 16.49 -7.87
N GLU A 275 11.94 15.59 -8.50
CA GLU A 275 11.41 14.73 -9.56
C GLU A 275 11.83 13.27 -9.35
N ASP A 276 11.11 12.35 -9.98
CA ASP A 276 11.47 10.94 -10.06
C ASP A 276 12.72 10.77 -10.93
N GLU A 277 13.58 9.82 -10.59
CA GLU A 277 14.79 9.51 -11.36
C GLU A 277 14.48 8.41 -12.38
N ILE A 278 14.77 8.65 -13.66
CA ILE A 278 14.60 7.68 -14.75
C ILE A 278 15.97 7.36 -15.34
N LYS A 279 16.45 6.13 -15.12
CA LYS A 279 17.77 5.67 -15.54
C LYS A 279 17.65 4.45 -16.48
N GLN A 280 18.38 4.49 -17.60
CA GLN A 280 18.55 3.30 -18.43
C GLN A 280 19.62 2.40 -17.78
N ILE A 281 19.30 1.13 -17.59
CA ILE A 281 20.21 0.15 -16.99
C ILE A 281 20.86 -0.69 -18.07
N ASP A 282 20.11 -1.04 -19.12
CA ASP A 282 20.58 -1.85 -20.24
C ASP A 282 19.76 -1.52 -21.51
N ASN A 283 20.04 -2.21 -22.61
CA ASN A 283 19.24 -2.19 -23.83
C ASN A 283 17.80 -2.62 -23.52
N ASN A 284 16.89 -1.66 -23.64
CA ASN A 284 15.47 -1.79 -23.31
C ASN A 284 15.15 -2.00 -21.81
N GLU A 285 16.12 -1.95 -20.89
CA GLU A 285 15.86 -2.01 -19.45
C GLU A 285 16.00 -0.64 -18.79
N TRP A 286 14.99 -0.27 -18.02
CA TRP A 286 14.88 1.01 -17.34
C TRP A 286 14.54 0.83 -15.87
N ARG A 287 15.12 1.70 -15.04
CA ARG A 287 14.77 1.85 -13.63
C ARG A 287 14.20 3.24 -13.40
N ILE A 288 13.07 3.28 -12.71
CA ILE A 288 12.46 4.50 -12.22
C ILE A 288 12.54 4.45 -10.69
N THR A 289 13.18 5.45 -10.09
CA THR A 289 13.20 5.64 -8.64
C THR A 289 12.25 6.79 -8.30
N LEU A 290 11.13 6.48 -7.66
CA LEU A 290 10.16 7.50 -7.24
C LEU A 290 10.80 8.44 -6.22
N ARG A 291 10.50 9.74 -6.27
CA ARG A 291 10.98 10.73 -5.29
C ARG A 291 10.46 10.45 -3.88
N TRP A 292 9.38 9.68 -3.74
CA TRP A 292 8.83 9.24 -2.47
C TRP A 292 9.55 8.02 -1.94
N SER A 293 9.84 8.00 -0.64
CA SER A 293 10.55 6.90 -0.02
C SER A 293 9.65 5.73 0.34
N LYS A 294 10.27 4.56 0.56
CA LYS A 294 9.60 3.41 1.16
C LYS A 294 8.94 3.77 2.49
N GLU A 295 9.57 4.60 3.32
CA GLU A 295 9.04 4.97 4.62
C GLU A 295 7.79 5.83 4.51
N THR A 296 7.79 6.84 3.64
CA THR A 296 6.58 7.67 3.42
C THR A 296 5.41 6.87 2.86
N LEU A 297 5.67 5.96 1.91
CA LEU A 297 4.62 5.10 1.39
C LEU A 297 4.08 4.15 2.48
N THR A 298 4.96 3.69 3.37
CA THR A 298 4.55 2.82 4.48
C THR A 298 3.76 3.60 5.53
N GLU A 299 4.20 4.81 5.90
CA GLU A 299 3.45 5.72 6.78
C GLU A 299 2.03 5.96 6.28
N ALA A 300 1.87 6.37 5.01
CA ALA A 300 0.56 6.57 4.41
C ALA A 300 -0.28 5.28 4.44
N ALA A 301 0.33 4.12 4.21
CA ALA A 301 -0.38 2.85 4.30
C ALA A 301 -0.81 2.50 5.73
N TYR A 302 -0.02 2.86 6.75
CA TYR A 302 -0.42 2.72 8.16
C TYR A 302 -1.62 3.62 8.47
N GLU A 303 -1.59 4.88 8.05
CA GLU A 303 -2.74 5.80 8.19
C GLU A 303 -3.99 5.25 7.50
N MET A 304 -3.85 4.72 6.28
CA MET A 304 -4.96 4.06 5.57
C MET A 304 -5.48 2.83 6.31
N THR A 305 -4.60 2.01 6.91
CA THR A 305 -5.06 0.89 7.74
C THR A 305 -5.79 1.34 8.99
N PHE A 306 -5.34 2.44 9.61
CA PHE A 306 -5.92 2.94 10.84
C PHE A 306 -7.29 3.60 10.58
N TRP A 307 -7.40 4.36 9.50
CA TRP A 307 -8.68 4.82 8.96
C TRP A 307 -9.63 3.66 8.67
N TYR A 308 -9.15 2.59 8.02
CA TYR A 308 -10.01 1.43 7.75
C TYR A 308 -10.50 0.75 9.04
N MET A 309 -9.65 0.67 10.07
CA MET A 309 -10.02 0.16 11.39
C MET A 309 -11.07 1.03 12.08
N GLU A 310 -10.90 2.35 12.04
CA GLU A 310 -11.89 3.32 12.53
C GLU A 310 -13.25 3.09 11.88
N LYS A 311 -13.29 2.90 10.56
CA LYS A 311 -14.54 2.64 9.83
C LYS A 311 -15.21 1.33 10.18
N ILE A 312 -14.45 0.31 10.54
CA ILE A 312 -15.03 -0.92 11.11
C ILE A 312 -15.53 -0.67 12.53
N GLY A 313 -14.78 0.10 13.32
CA GLY A 313 -15.16 0.53 14.66
C GLY A 313 -16.48 1.30 14.68
N GLU A 314 -16.69 2.23 13.75
CA GLU A 314 -17.96 2.96 13.59
C GLU A 314 -19.15 2.01 13.49
N VAL A 315 -18.98 0.92 12.73
CA VAL A 315 -20.04 -0.09 12.56
C VAL A 315 -20.22 -0.92 13.83
N ILE A 316 -19.12 -1.36 14.47
CA ILE A 316 -19.15 -2.16 15.71
C ILE A 316 -19.81 -1.39 16.85
N TYR A 317 -19.46 -0.11 17.01
CA TYR A 317 -19.88 0.74 18.12
C TYR A 317 -21.07 1.66 17.80
N SER A 318 -21.69 1.49 16.63
CA SER A 318 -22.84 2.29 16.18
C SER A 318 -24.04 2.31 17.14
N LYS A 319 -24.23 1.23 17.91
CA LYS A 319 -25.37 1.06 18.83
C LYS A 319 -25.01 1.29 20.30
N SER A 320 -23.76 1.06 20.66
CA SER A 320 -23.27 1.13 22.03
C SER A 320 -21.75 1.14 22.05
N VAL A 321 -21.19 1.90 22.97
CA VAL A 321 -19.75 1.93 23.30
C VAL A 321 -19.51 1.22 24.65
N PRO A 322 -18.29 0.77 24.93
CA PRO A 322 -17.92 0.29 26.26
C PRO A 322 -18.18 1.34 27.35
N LYS A 323 -18.41 0.87 28.58
CA LYS A 323 -18.58 1.75 29.74
C LYS A 323 -17.32 2.62 29.95
N GLY A 324 -17.52 3.90 30.20
CA GLY A 324 -16.45 4.91 30.32
C GLY A 324 -16.07 5.57 28.99
N TRP A 325 -16.64 5.14 27.86
CA TRP A 325 -16.43 5.73 26.53
C TRP A 325 -17.67 6.45 26.01
N GLU A 326 -18.64 6.75 26.88
CA GLU A 326 -19.95 7.30 26.49
C GLU A 326 -19.86 8.65 25.76
N GLU A 327 -18.79 9.41 25.99
CA GLU A 327 -18.53 10.69 25.32
C GLU A 327 -17.84 10.52 23.95
N MET A 328 -17.33 9.32 23.63
CA MET A 328 -16.65 9.05 22.36
C MET A 328 -17.67 8.80 21.24
N THR A 329 -17.41 9.39 20.08
CA THR A 329 -18.06 8.97 18.85
C THR A 329 -17.73 7.51 18.52
N PRO A 330 -18.56 6.79 17.75
CA PRO A 330 -18.24 5.42 17.31
C PRO A 330 -16.88 5.31 16.58
N ALA A 331 -16.47 6.37 15.87
CA ALA A 331 -15.18 6.45 15.19
C ALA A 331 -14.01 6.50 16.20
N GLU A 332 -14.11 7.38 17.20
CA GLU A 332 -13.12 7.51 18.27
C GLU A 332 -13.02 6.23 19.11
N ALA A 333 -14.17 5.63 19.46
CA ALA A 333 -14.22 4.33 20.11
C ALA A 333 -13.51 3.26 19.27
N GLY A 334 -13.74 3.25 17.95
CA GLY A 334 -13.03 2.38 17.01
C GLY A 334 -11.51 2.52 17.06
N ARG A 335 -11.01 3.75 16.98
CA ARG A 335 -9.57 4.05 17.06
C ARG A 335 -8.96 3.65 18.40
N ASN A 336 -9.65 3.95 19.50
CA ASN A 336 -9.16 3.64 20.84
C ASN A 336 -9.20 2.13 21.13
N ALA A 337 -10.21 1.42 20.61
CA ALA A 337 -10.25 -0.04 20.67
C ALA A 337 -9.03 -0.67 20.01
N VAL A 338 -8.64 -0.23 18.80
CA VAL A 338 -7.43 -0.75 18.13
C VAL A 338 -6.20 -0.61 19.02
N LYS A 339 -5.96 0.60 19.57
CA LYS A 339 -4.79 0.88 20.41
C LYS A 339 -4.78 -0.02 21.65
N MET A 340 -5.92 -0.14 22.32
CA MET A 340 -6.08 -0.99 23.50
C MET A 340 -5.88 -2.48 23.17
N MET A 341 -6.47 -2.98 22.08
CA MET A 341 -6.31 -4.39 21.70
C MET A 341 -4.89 -4.72 21.27
N LEU A 342 -4.16 -3.76 20.69
CA LEU A 342 -2.74 -3.95 20.38
C LEU A 342 -1.87 -3.97 21.63
N TYR A 343 -2.18 -3.15 22.63
CA TYR A 343 -1.52 -3.22 23.93
C TYR A 343 -1.69 -4.61 24.57
N TYR A 344 -2.93 -5.10 24.66
CA TYR A 344 -3.18 -6.45 25.17
C TYR A 344 -2.55 -7.55 24.29
N ALA A 345 -2.51 -7.37 22.97
CA ALA A 345 -1.87 -8.34 22.08
C ALA A 345 -0.38 -8.52 22.37
N ILE A 346 0.32 -7.47 22.83
CA ILE A 346 1.73 -7.54 23.23
C ILE A 346 1.89 -8.48 24.44
N LEU A 347 1.00 -8.38 25.43
CA LEU A 347 0.99 -9.24 26.63
C LEU A 347 0.74 -10.72 26.29
N ARG A 348 0.16 -11.00 25.13
CA ARG A 348 -0.18 -12.35 24.64
C ARG A 348 0.80 -12.91 23.61
N CYS A 349 1.90 -12.20 23.33
CA CYS A 349 2.89 -12.68 22.36
C CYS A 349 3.69 -13.86 22.92
N ARG A 350 3.84 -14.92 22.11
CA ARG A 350 4.54 -16.15 22.51
C ARG A 350 5.96 -16.22 21.95
N THR A 351 6.26 -15.37 20.98
CA THR A 351 7.58 -15.30 20.34
C THR A 351 8.01 -13.85 20.18
N LEU A 352 9.33 -13.63 20.19
CA LEU A 352 9.92 -12.32 19.92
C LEU A 352 9.45 -11.73 18.57
N ARG A 353 9.17 -12.57 17.58
CA ARG A 353 8.69 -12.10 16.27
C ARG A 353 7.26 -11.54 16.34
N GLU A 354 6.38 -12.18 17.11
CA GLU A 354 5.02 -11.72 17.34
C GLU A 354 5.06 -10.39 18.11
N GLU A 355 5.83 -10.33 19.18
CA GLU A 355 6.03 -9.16 20.03
C GLU A 355 6.55 -7.96 19.22
N GLN A 356 7.63 -8.13 18.46
CA GLN A 356 8.23 -7.06 17.66
C GLN A 356 7.29 -6.51 16.56
N ARG A 357 6.27 -7.27 16.15
CA ARG A 357 5.23 -6.81 15.22
C ARG A 357 4.09 -6.11 15.95
N ALA A 358 3.65 -6.64 17.09
CA ALA A 358 2.62 -6.02 17.91
C ALA A 358 3.07 -4.64 18.41
N ILE A 359 4.30 -4.54 18.95
CA ILE A 359 4.93 -3.26 19.34
C ILE A 359 5.01 -2.30 18.16
N ALA A 360 5.39 -2.78 16.97
CA ALA A 360 5.48 -1.93 15.78
C ALA A 360 4.12 -1.32 15.40
N LEU A 361 3.04 -2.12 15.45
CA LEU A 361 1.68 -1.62 15.19
C LEU A 361 1.22 -0.66 16.28
N TYR A 362 1.37 -1.04 17.56
CA TYR A 362 0.97 -0.22 18.70
C TYR A 362 1.66 1.14 18.64
N ASN A 363 2.99 1.18 18.57
CA ASN A 363 3.71 2.44 18.55
C ASN A 363 3.35 3.29 17.33
N SER A 364 3.16 2.67 16.16
CA SER A 364 2.85 3.41 14.93
C SER A 364 1.46 4.04 14.96
N TYR A 365 0.45 3.37 15.52
CA TYR A 365 -0.90 3.93 15.63
C TYR A 365 -1.08 4.86 16.83
N CYS A 366 -0.22 4.77 17.84
CA CYS A 366 -0.24 5.68 19.00
C CYS A 366 0.56 6.95 18.76
N PHE A 367 1.73 6.87 18.10
CA PHE A 367 2.72 7.96 18.03
C PHE A 367 3.16 8.30 16.59
N GLY A 368 2.57 7.68 15.58
CA GLY A 368 2.95 7.85 14.18
C GLY A 368 4.06 6.89 13.73
N TYR A 369 4.07 6.56 12.44
CA TYR A 369 4.96 5.57 11.84
C TYR A 369 6.45 5.90 12.06
N ALA A 370 6.84 7.16 11.86
CA ALA A 370 8.24 7.58 11.93
C ALA A 370 8.86 7.36 13.31
N LEU A 371 8.12 7.62 14.39
CA LEU A 371 8.58 7.34 15.75
C LEU A 371 8.42 5.84 16.07
N GLY A 372 7.24 5.30 15.83
CA GLY A 372 6.89 3.97 16.32
C GLY A 372 7.67 2.82 15.71
N MET A 373 8.14 2.97 14.46
CA MET A 373 8.97 1.95 13.82
C MET A 373 10.45 2.00 14.20
N ASN A 374 10.87 3.11 14.80
CA ASN A 374 12.29 3.47 15.00
C ASN A 374 12.70 3.65 16.46
N PHE A 375 11.76 3.66 17.40
CA PHE A 375 12.04 3.57 18.83
C PHE A 375 12.60 2.18 19.17
N ARG A 376 13.88 2.14 19.60
CA ARG A 376 14.63 0.90 19.81
C ARG A 376 15.54 0.97 21.03
N ASN A 377 15.69 -0.16 21.70
CA ASN A 377 16.67 -0.36 22.75
C ASN A 377 18.12 -0.48 22.20
N ALA A 378 19.08 -0.71 23.10
CA ALA A 378 20.50 -0.86 22.75
C ALA A 378 20.77 -2.04 21.80
N GLU A 379 20.04 -3.15 21.97
CA GLU A 379 20.13 -4.35 21.12
C GLU A 379 19.46 -4.16 19.74
N GLY A 380 18.86 -2.99 19.50
CA GLY A 380 18.16 -2.68 18.24
C GLY A 380 16.78 -3.33 18.14
N ARG A 381 16.21 -3.83 19.23
CA ARG A 381 14.82 -4.32 19.30
C ARG A 381 13.88 -3.15 19.57
N ARG A 382 12.65 -3.24 19.08
CA ARG A 382 11.61 -2.26 19.40
C ARG A 382 11.14 -2.49 20.83
N GLU A 383 10.90 -1.39 21.52
CA GLU A 383 10.24 -1.36 22.83
C GLU A 383 8.90 -0.65 22.70
N MET A 384 7.99 -0.89 23.66
CA MET A 384 6.77 -0.08 23.74
C MET A 384 7.14 1.37 24.03
N LEU A 385 6.61 2.27 23.21
CA LEU A 385 6.85 3.71 23.34
C LEU A 385 5.76 4.30 24.24
N TRP A 386 6.17 5.12 25.20
CA TRP A 386 5.29 5.91 26.06
C TRP A 386 5.53 7.41 25.87
N THR A 387 4.60 8.24 26.35
CA THR A 387 4.74 9.70 26.26
C THR A 387 5.96 10.19 27.04
N GLU A 388 6.24 9.57 28.19
CA GLU A 388 7.38 9.87 29.06
C GLU A 388 8.71 9.57 28.37
N ASP A 389 8.77 8.53 27.54
CA ASP A 389 9.97 8.23 26.74
C ASP A 389 10.28 9.36 25.76
N LEU A 390 9.25 9.98 25.17
CA LEU A 390 9.42 11.11 24.26
C LEU A 390 9.94 12.35 25.01
N ASP A 391 9.46 12.61 26.22
CA ASP A 391 9.96 13.70 27.08
C ASP A 391 11.43 13.48 27.47
N GLU A 392 11.80 12.23 27.81
CA GLU A 392 13.19 11.86 28.07
C GLU A 392 14.08 12.01 26.83
N ILE A 393 13.59 11.62 25.65
CA ILE A 393 14.32 11.79 24.38
C ILE A 393 14.53 13.28 24.05
N LEU A 394 13.53 14.14 24.25
CA LEU A 394 13.70 15.58 24.01
C LEU A 394 14.75 16.20 24.94
N THR A 395 14.84 15.70 26.17
CA THR A 395 15.75 16.23 27.19
C THR A 395 17.17 15.68 27.07
N ALA A 396 17.30 14.37 26.83
CA ALA A 396 18.57 13.63 26.95
C ALA A 396 19.01 12.90 25.67
N GLY A 397 18.21 12.94 24.61
CA GLY A 397 18.44 12.21 23.35
C GLY A 397 18.23 10.69 23.44
N LYS A 398 17.92 10.16 24.62
CA LYS A 398 17.65 8.75 24.91
C LYS A 398 16.84 8.61 26.20
N THR A 399 16.17 7.47 26.37
CA THR A 399 15.47 7.15 27.62
C THR A 399 16.44 6.65 28.69
N LYS A 400 15.99 6.58 29.95
CA LYS A 400 16.73 6.00 31.09
C LYS A 400 17.15 4.55 30.83
N HIS A 401 16.33 3.80 30.09
CA HIS A 401 16.61 2.41 29.71
C HIS A 401 17.48 2.30 28.44
N GLY A 402 17.96 3.42 27.90
CA GLY A 402 18.86 3.46 26.76
C GLY A 402 18.17 3.35 25.40
N CYS A 403 16.85 3.55 25.33
CA CYS A 403 16.12 3.55 24.06
C CYS A 403 16.34 4.87 23.29
N ILE A 404 16.39 4.77 21.97
CA ILE A 404 16.60 5.90 21.05
C ILE A 404 15.69 5.80 19.82
N LEU A 405 15.52 6.91 19.11
CA LEU A 405 14.94 6.95 17.77
C LEU A 405 16.05 6.79 16.73
N ARG A 406 16.04 5.70 15.97
CA ARG A 406 17.05 5.41 14.93
C ARG A 406 16.67 5.87 13.52
#